data_AF-A0A536JRZ6-F1
#
_entry.id   AF-A0A536JRZ6-F1
#
_cell.length_a   1.000
_cell.length_b   1.000
_cell.length_c   1.000
_cell.angle_alpha   90.00
_cell.angle_beta   90.00
_cell.angle_gamma   90.00
#
_symmetry.space_group_name_H-M   'P 1'
#
loop_
_entity.id
_entity.type
_entity.pdbx_description
1 polymer ?
#
loop_
_entity_poly.entity_id
_entity_poly.type
_entity_poly.pdbx_seq_one_letter_code
_entity_poly.pdbx_strand_id
1 'polypeptide(L)'
;MDPGPTAEDRSYAEWFAWAKRGGAPASACHAAAQGAFKALSSGKDVSTAVQWATAAMSRPPENVSFTRQTYCAWFSLANIDLNLDQHRAHAFATAAVHVLDAGQDAAAAHAAGLVAAGIR
;
A
#
# COMPACT_ATOMS: atom_id res chain seq x y z
N MET A 1 6.20 -7.66 -19.52
CA MET A 1 6.41 -7.89 -18.09
C MET A 1 6.35 -6.52 -17.45
N ASP A 2 5.29 -6.23 -16.73
CA ASP A 2 5.24 -5.00 -15.94
C ASP A 2 6.36 -5.04 -14.89
N PRO A 3 7.14 -3.96 -14.73
CA PRO A 3 8.10 -3.88 -13.65
C PRO A 3 7.32 -4.02 -12.33
N GLY A 4 7.78 -4.89 -11.44
CA GLY A 4 7.20 -5.04 -10.10
C GLY A 4 7.15 -3.70 -9.34
N PRO A 5 6.47 -3.66 -8.18
CA PRO A 5 6.19 -2.41 -7.48
C PRO A 5 7.47 -1.60 -7.23
N THR A 6 7.45 -0.34 -7.64
CA THR A 6 8.57 0.58 -7.49
C THR A 6 8.81 0.91 -6.01
N ALA A 7 9.96 1.52 -5.69
CA ALA A 7 10.20 2.04 -4.35
C ALA A 7 9.14 3.09 -3.93
N GLU A 8 8.62 3.84 -4.91
CA GLU A 8 7.50 4.76 -4.70
C GLU A 8 6.22 4.00 -4.33
N ASP A 9 5.86 2.93 -5.05
CA ASP A 9 4.65 2.16 -4.74
C ASP A 9 4.72 1.51 -3.36
N ARG A 10 5.92 1.08 -2.94
CA ARG A 10 6.17 0.55 -1.59
C ARG A 10 5.95 1.61 -0.52
N SER A 11 6.63 2.75 -0.63
CA SER A 11 6.45 3.88 0.29
C SER A 11 5.00 4.35 0.35
N TYR A 12 4.34 4.44 -0.80
CA TYR A 12 2.92 4.81 -0.88
C TYR A 12 2.03 3.82 -0.13
N ALA A 13 2.23 2.51 -0.30
CA ALA A 13 1.48 1.47 0.41
C ALA A 13 1.72 1.48 1.93
N GLU A 14 2.94 1.78 2.36
CA GLU A 14 3.28 1.96 3.77
C GLU A 14 2.50 3.12 4.41
N TRP A 15 2.43 4.27 3.73
CA TRP A 15 1.65 5.41 4.20
C TRP A 15 0.15 5.18 4.16
N PHE A 16 -0.34 4.42 3.18
CA PHE A 16 -1.72 3.96 3.15
C PHE A 16 -2.03 3.08 4.37
N ALA A 17 -1.17 2.12 4.70
CA ALA A 17 -1.34 1.24 5.85
C ALA A 17 -1.22 1.99 7.19
N TRP A 18 -0.32 2.97 7.28
CA TRP A 18 -0.23 3.87 8.44
C TRP A 18 -1.56 4.59 8.70
N ALA A 19 -2.14 5.18 7.66
CA ALA A 19 -3.44 5.86 7.76
C ALA A 19 -4.57 4.89 8.15
N LYS A 20 -4.63 3.71 7.50
CA LYS A 20 -5.65 2.70 7.78
C LYS A 20 -5.55 2.16 9.21
N ARG A 21 -4.33 1.97 9.73
CA ARG A 21 -4.09 1.61 11.13
C ARG A 21 -4.60 2.68 12.11
N GLY A 22 -4.58 3.94 11.70
CA GLY A 22 -5.19 5.06 12.43
C GLY A 22 -6.73 5.14 12.33
N GLY A 23 -7.38 4.21 11.61
CA GLY A 23 -8.83 4.17 11.45
C GLY A 23 -9.37 5.05 10.31
N ALA A 24 -8.51 5.56 9.43
CA ALA A 24 -8.95 6.36 8.29
C ALA A 24 -9.69 5.51 7.24
N PRO A 25 -10.73 6.04 6.58
CA PRO A 25 -11.37 5.37 5.45
C PRO A 25 -10.41 5.32 4.24
N ALA A 26 -10.65 4.37 3.32
CA ALA A 26 -9.74 4.11 2.19
C ALA A 26 -9.40 5.35 1.35
N SER A 27 -10.37 6.25 1.11
CA SER A 27 -10.14 7.51 0.40
C SER A 27 -9.16 8.43 1.14
N ALA A 28 -9.31 8.56 2.46
CA ALA A 28 -8.39 9.31 3.30
C ALA A 28 -7.00 8.64 3.40
N CYS A 29 -6.92 7.31 3.34
CA CYS A 29 -5.65 6.60 3.28
C CYS A 29 -4.85 6.91 2.00
N HIS A 30 -5.52 6.99 0.85
CA HIS A 30 -4.89 7.42 -0.40
C HIS A 30 -4.43 8.88 -0.33
N ALA A 31 -5.24 9.76 0.25
CA ALA A 31 -4.88 11.16 0.42
C ALA A 31 -3.66 11.31 1.35
N ALA A 32 -3.64 10.54 2.45
CA ALA A 32 -2.50 10.48 3.35
C ALA A 32 -1.21 10.03 2.66
N ALA A 33 -1.29 8.96 1.87
CA ALA A 33 -0.14 8.47 1.10
C ALA A 33 0.37 9.49 0.07
N GLN A 34 -0.53 10.22 -0.60
CA GLN A 34 -0.14 11.32 -1.50
C GLN A 34 0.55 12.46 -0.75
N GLY A 35 0.00 12.88 0.39
CA GLY A 35 0.58 13.94 1.22
C GLY A 35 1.98 13.58 1.72
N ALA A 36 2.14 12.36 2.25
CA ALA A 36 3.44 11.87 2.70
C ALA A 36 4.44 11.74 1.56
N PHE A 37 4.04 11.12 0.44
CA PHE A 37 4.91 10.94 -0.71
C PHE A 37 5.40 12.29 -1.25
N LYS A 38 4.51 13.29 -1.35
CA LYS A 38 4.87 14.65 -1.78
C LYS A 38 5.89 15.31 -0.85
N ALA A 39 5.78 15.11 0.46
CA ALA A 39 6.74 15.63 1.41
C ALA A 39 8.12 14.96 1.23
N LEU A 40 8.14 13.62 1.18
CA LEU A 40 9.37 12.84 1.05
C LEU A 40 10.08 13.07 -0.28
N SER A 41 9.33 13.13 -1.40
CA SER A 41 9.87 13.43 -2.73
C SER A 41 10.44 14.85 -2.83
N SER A 42 9.97 15.77 -1.98
CA SER A 42 10.49 17.13 -1.83
C SER A 42 11.70 17.21 -0.87
N GLY A 43 12.26 16.08 -0.46
CA GLY A 43 13.42 15.99 0.45
C GLY A 43 13.11 16.33 1.91
N LYS A 44 11.83 16.28 2.32
CA LYS A 44 11.45 16.49 3.72
C LYS A 44 11.63 15.21 4.54
N ASP A 45 11.78 15.38 5.85
CA ASP A 45 11.85 14.27 6.80
C ASP A 45 10.49 13.60 7.06
N VAL A 46 10.54 12.47 7.77
CA VAL A 46 9.37 11.67 8.14
C VAL A 46 8.38 12.45 9.02
N SER A 47 8.85 13.33 9.91
CA SER A 47 7.96 14.14 10.76
C SER A 47 7.11 15.09 9.92
N THR A 48 7.74 15.73 8.94
CA THR A 48 7.05 16.57 7.96
C THR A 48 6.10 15.75 7.09
N ALA A 49 6.50 14.53 6.70
CA ALA A 49 5.64 13.63 5.94
C ALA A 49 4.36 13.24 6.72
N VAL A 50 4.45 12.95 8.02
CA VAL A 50 3.28 12.70 8.88
C VAL A 50 2.34 13.91 8.91
N GLN A 51 2.88 15.12 9.05
CA GLN A 51 2.08 16.35 9.05
C GLN A 51 1.33 16.54 7.73
N TRP A 52 2.01 16.32 6.60
CA TRP A 52 1.42 16.46 5.27
C TRP A 52 0.38 15.38 4.99
N ALA A 53 0.66 14.14 5.39
CA ALA A 53 -0.29 13.03 5.29
C ALA A 53 -1.58 13.33 6.07
N THR A 54 -1.44 13.77 7.32
CA THR A 54 -2.57 14.11 8.18
C THR A 54 -3.39 15.26 7.59
N ALA A 55 -2.74 16.32 7.10
CA ALA A 55 -3.42 17.43 6.45
C ALA A 55 -4.16 16.98 5.18
N ALA A 56 -3.57 16.08 4.39
CA ALA A 56 -4.15 15.61 3.14
C ALA A 56 -5.43 14.78 3.34
N MET A 57 -5.56 14.04 4.45
CA MET A 57 -6.78 13.25 4.75
C MET A 57 -8.08 14.07 4.74
N SER A 58 -8.00 15.38 4.95
CA SER A 58 -9.16 16.28 4.91
C SER A 58 -9.70 16.56 3.50
N ARG A 59 -8.99 16.09 2.46
CA ARG A 59 -9.29 16.37 1.05
C ARG A 59 -9.51 15.07 0.28
N PRO A 60 -10.29 15.08 -0.81
CA PRO A 60 -10.35 13.95 -1.73
C PRO A 60 -8.95 13.62 -2.26
N PRO A 61 -8.56 12.33 -2.36
CA PRO A 61 -7.31 11.97 -2.99
C PRO A 61 -7.34 12.31 -4.48
N GLU A 62 -6.18 12.63 -5.04
CA GLU A 62 -5.99 12.64 -6.49
C GLU A 62 -6.22 11.23 -7.06
N ASN A 63 -6.46 11.13 -8.37
CA ASN A 63 -6.70 9.85 -9.03
C ASN A 63 -5.54 8.86 -8.78
N VAL A 64 -5.86 7.70 -8.23
CA VAL A 64 -4.92 6.60 -7.97
C VAL A 64 -5.18 5.50 -8.99
N SER A 65 -4.13 5.00 -9.65
CA SER A 65 -4.28 3.90 -10.61
C SER A 65 -4.85 2.64 -9.95
N PHE A 66 -5.58 1.83 -10.71
CA PHE A 66 -6.17 0.58 -10.22
C PHE A 66 -5.10 -0.37 -9.65
N THR A 67 -3.94 -0.48 -10.31
CA THR A 67 -2.80 -1.27 -9.84
C THR A 67 -2.31 -0.81 -8.48
N ARG A 68 -2.14 0.50 -8.27
CA ARG A 68 -1.68 1.06 -6.98
C ARG A 68 -2.73 0.88 -5.89
N GLN A 69 -4.03 1.05 -6.21
CA GLN A 69 -5.12 0.76 -5.27
C GLN A 69 -5.09 -0.71 -4.82
N THR A 70 -4.99 -1.64 -5.77
CA THR A 70 -4.95 -3.08 -5.51
C THR A 70 -3.73 -3.47 -4.67
N TYR A 71 -2.56 -2.93 -5.00
CA TYR A 71 -1.33 -3.14 -4.24
C TYR A 71 -1.46 -2.65 -2.78
N CYS A 72 -2.01 -1.44 -2.57
CA CYS A 72 -2.24 -0.90 -1.23
C CYS A 72 -3.23 -1.74 -0.42
N ALA A 73 -4.29 -2.23 -1.07
CA ALA A 73 -5.29 -3.08 -0.42
C ALA A 73 -4.63 -4.36 0.13
N TRP A 74 -3.89 -5.09 -0.71
CA TRP A 74 -3.21 -6.32 -0.30
C TRP A 74 -2.08 -6.09 0.69
N PHE A 75 -1.30 -5.02 0.51
CA PHE A 75 -0.27 -4.66 1.48
C PHE A 75 -0.87 -4.36 2.85
N SER A 76 -1.95 -3.58 2.90
CA SER A 76 -2.60 -3.23 4.16
C SER A 76 -3.24 -4.44 4.84
N LEU A 77 -3.81 -5.38 4.07
CA LEU A 77 -4.31 -6.65 4.60
C LEU A 77 -3.17 -7.43 5.26
N ALA A 78 -2.05 -7.58 4.56
CA ALA A 78 -0.89 -8.29 5.08
C ALA A 78 -0.27 -7.61 6.32
N ASN A 79 -0.12 -6.29 6.29
CA ASN A 79 0.55 -5.54 7.34
C ASN A 79 -0.32 -5.25 8.58
N ILE A 80 -1.64 -5.24 8.42
CA ILE A 80 -2.58 -4.93 9.52
C ILE A 80 -3.29 -6.21 9.96
N ASP A 81 -3.99 -6.88 9.05
CA ASP A 81 -4.87 -8.01 9.42
C ASP A 81 -4.06 -9.29 9.68
N LEU A 82 -2.98 -9.52 8.93
CA LEU A 82 -2.08 -10.67 9.13
C LEU A 82 -0.85 -10.34 10.00
N ASN A 83 -0.71 -9.06 10.41
CA ASN A 83 0.38 -8.56 11.26
C ASN A 83 1.80 -8.94 10.76
N LEU A 84 2.00 -8.92 9.43
CA LEU A 84 3.32 -9.19 8.82
C LEU A 84 4.21 -7.95 8.85
N ASP A 85 5.53 -8.17 9.00
CA ASP A 85 6.52 -7.11 8.82
C ASP A 85 6.49 -6.55 7.39
N GLN A 86 7.09 -5.38 7.17
CA GLN A 86 7.06 -4.68 5.88
C GLN A 86 7.57 -5.55 4.73
N HIS A 87 8.67 -6.28 4.92
CA HIS A 87 9.26 -7.09 3.86
C HIS A 87 8.29 -8.19 3.42
N ARG A 88 7.72 -8.93 4.39
CA ARG A 88 6.75 -10.00 4.11
C ARG A 88 5.44 -9.45 3.55
N ALA A 89 4.98 -8.29 4.02
CA ALA A 89 3.77 -7.64 3.51
C ALA A 89 3.93 -7.17 2.05
N HIS A 90 5.10 -6.65 1.67
CA HIS A 90 5.39 -6.33 0.26
C HIS A 90 5.48 -7.57 -0.62
N ALA A 91 6.09 -8.66 -0.13
CA ALA A 91 6.13 -9.93 -0.84
C ALA A 91 4.71 -10.47 -1.08
N PHE A 92 3.88 -10.43 -0.05
CA PHE A 92 2.46 -10.80 -0.13
C PHE A 92 1.72 -9.99 -1.21
N ALA A 93 1.81 -8.65 -1.13
CA ALA A 93 1.07 -7.76 -2.04
C ALA A 93 1.55 -7.90 -3.50
N THR A 94 2.85 -8.10 -3.71
CA THR A 94 3.43 -8.29 -5.05
C THR A 94 2.91 -9.58 -5.68
N ALA A 95 2.92 -10.69 -4.94
CA ALA A 95 2.42 -11.96 -5.44
C ALA A 95 0.91 -11.93 -5.71
N ALA A 96 0.13 -11.29 -4.84
CA ALA A 96 -1.30 -11.12 -5.04
C ALA A 96 -1.62 -10.32 -6.31
N VAL A 97 -0.93 -9.19 -6.55
CA VAL A 97 -1.10 -8.38 -7.76
C VAL A 97 -0.73 -9.18 -9.02
N HIS A 98 0.41 -9.88 -9.03
CA HIS A 98 0.79 -10.71 -10.19
C HIS A 98 -0.24 -11.78 -10.55
N VAL A 99 -0.87 -12.39 -9.54
CA VAL A 99 -1.90 -13.41 -9.78
C VAL A 99 -3.19 -12.80 -10.31
N LEU A 100 -3.58 -11.62 -9.82
CA LEU A 100 -4.72 -10.87 -10.36
C LEU A 100 -4.47 -10.39 -11.80
N ASP A 101 -3.26 -9.92 -12.10
CA ASP A 101 -2.88 -9.49 -13.46
C ASP A 101 -2.89 -10.67 -14.45
N ALA A 102 -2.69 -11.90 -13.95
CA ALA A 102 -2.85 -13.13 -14.73
C ALA A 102 -4.33 -13.57 -14.88
N GLY A 103 -5.29 -12.74 -14.45
CA GLY A 103 -6.73 -12.99 -14.57
C GLY A 103 -7.29 -14.01 -13.57
N GLN A 104 -6.55 -14.33 -12.50
CA GLN A 104 -7.03 -15.20 -11.43
C GLN A 104 -7.91 -14.42 -10.43
N ASP A 105 -8.57 -15.14 -9.53
CA ASP A 105 -9.44 -14.55 -8.52
C ASP A 105 -8.72 -14.13 -7.23
N ALA A 106 -9.47 -13.50 -6.31
CA ALA A 106 -8.95 -13.03 -5.04
C ALA A 106 -8.49 -14.17 -4.11
N ALA A 107 -9.06 -15.38 -4.22
CA ALA A 107 -8.66 -16.51 -3.40
C ALA A 107 -7.28 -17.01 -3.82
N ALA A 108 -7.05 -17.14 -5.13
CA ALA A 108 -5.73 -17.44 -5.69
C ALA A 108 -4.70 -16.37 -5.33
N ALA A 109 -5.08 -15.09 -5.40
CA ALA A 109 -4.20 -13.97 -5.04
C ALA A 109 -3.80 -14.01 -3.56
N HIS A 110 -4.75 -14.26 -2.66
CA HIS A 110 -4.48 -14.42 -1.23
C HIS A 110 -3.55 -15.61 -0.96
N ALA A 111 -3.81 -16.78 -1.58
CA ALA A 111 -2.98 -17.97 -1.44
C ALA A 111 -1.53 -17.73 -1.91
N ALA A 112 -1.36 -17.08 -3.07
CA ALA A 112 -0.03 -16.71 -3.57
C ALA A 112 0.67 -15.72 -2.64
N GLY A 113 -0.08 -14.76 -2.08
CA GLY A 113 0.42 -13.84 -1.07
C GLY A 113 0.97 -14.55 0.16
N LEU A 114 0.24 -15.53 0.70
CA LEU A 114 0.68 -16.32 1.86
C LEU A 114 1.97 -17.09 1.56
N VAL A 115 2.04 -17.76 0.40
CA VAL A 115 3.23 -18.49 -0.04
C VAL A 115 4.44 -17.54 -0.18
N ALA A 116 4.27 -16.38 -0.80
CA ALA A 116 5.33 -15.39 -0.96
C ALA A 116 5.78 -14.77 0.37
N ALA A 117 4.86 -14.65 1.33
CA ALA A 117 5.16 -14.24 2.70
C ALA A 117 5.78 -15.35 3.56
N GLY A 118 5.98 -16.57 3.02
CA GLY A 118 6.53 -17.71 3.76
C GLY A 118 5.56 -18.28 4.81
N ILE A 119 4.26 -18.12 4.60
CA ILE A 119 3.20 -18.69 5.45
C ILE A 119 2.68 -19.95 4.75
N ARG A 120 2.68 -21.07 5.47
CA ARG A 120 2.20 -22.38 5.01
C ARG A 120 1.05 -22.86 5.89
#